data_AF-A0A353JZ20-F1
#
_entry.id   AF-A0A353JZ20-F1
#
_cell.length_a   1.000
_cell.length_b   1.000
_cell.length_c   1.000
_cell.angle_alpha   90.00
_cell.angle_beta   90.00
_cell.angle_gamma   90.00
#
_symmetry.space_group_name_H-M   'P 1'
#
loop_
_entity.id
_entity.type
_entity.pdbx_description
1 polymer ?
#
loop_
_entity_poly.entity_id
_entity_poly.type
_entity_poly.pdbx_seq_one_letter_code
_entity_poly.pdbx_strand_id
1 'polypeptide(L)'
;MGKKKTVNIRNIMALMLIFLLLICTACAKKQDEIKTQVNEIPSEQVTQKTSSTPDTIQLNFTVQDFSNITLSLLNNNQIGSIVKSTKIDDMVTYGEYIPKEFNEENPKNYTYSYIEISGIQYALSRSLGKTGYGLTKTTLNETDTVYVINELRGASYGVTIFIVIKEKTPYIISEIDGFAQISDIDENGAKEVVSTVGTVPDTSIYFFNFDKQTVSSVNINEQSGAKYSMYDATTNTFSLAFEPNQNPVTYVYETNKLLRTK
;
A
#
# COMPACT_ATOMS: atom_id res chain seq x y z
N MET A 1 11.55 -4.99 -38.57
CA MET A 1 11.68 -3.53 -38.31
C MET A 1 10.65 -3.12 -37.27
N GLY A 2 11.04 -3.09 -35.99
CA GLY A 2 10.17 -2.67 -34.89
C GLY A 2 10.20 -1.16 -34.70
N LYS A 3 9.03 -0.51 -34.66
CA LYS A 3 8.89 0.91 -34.30
C LYS A 3 8.96 1.04 -32.77
N LYS A 4 10.00 1.71 -32.27
CA LYS A 4 10.06 2.20 -30.88
C LYS A 4 8.99 3.27 -30.68
N LYS A 5 8.11 3.08 -29.68
CA LYS A 5 7.25 4.15 -29.15
C LYS A 5 8.05 4.93 -28.10
N THR A 6 8.37 6.18 -28.42
CA THR A 6 8.91 7.17 -27.50
C THR A 6 7.77 7.69 -26.63
N VAL A 7 7.83 7.47 -25.32
CA VAL A 7 6.90 8.08 -24.37
C VAL A 7 7.35 9.53 -24.14
N ASN A 8 6.42 10.46 -24.35
CA ASN A 8 6.65 11.89 -24.31
C ASN A 8 6.69 12.38 -22.85
N ILE A 9 7.89 12.61 -22.33
CA ILE A 9 8.20 12.99 -20.93
C ILE A 9 7.49 14.28 -20.48
N ARG A 10 6.99 15.10 -21.42
CA ARG A 10 6.25 16.34 -21.10
C ARG A 10 4.89 16.12 -20.40
N ASN A 11 4.23 14.97 -20.59
CA ASN A 11 2.93 14.73 -19.96
C ASN A 11 3.00 14.27 -18.51
N ILE A 12 4.16 13.75 -18.06
CA ILE A 12 4.34 13.29 -16.67
C ILE A 12 4.59 14.48 -15.74
N MET A 13 5.30 15.51 -16.21
CA MET A 13 5.49 16.76 -15.46
C MET A 13 4.20 17.56 -15.24
N ALA A 14 3.25 17.51 -16.19
CA ALA A 14 1.98 18.24 -16.06
C ALA A 14 1.07 17.63 -14.98
N LEU A 15 1.17 16.31 -14.73
CA LEU A 15 0.34 15.63 -13.73
C LEU A 15 0.84 15.89 -12.29
N MET A 16 2.16 16.07 -12.09
CA MET A 16 2.72 16.44 -10.79
C MET A 16 2.44 17.90 -10.40
N LEU A 17 2.24 18.80 -11.38
CA LEU A 17 1.98 20.21 -11.08
C LEU A 17 0.55 20.47 -10.57
N ILE A 18 -0.41 19.61 -10.92
CA ILE A 18 -1.82 19.76 -10.52
C ILE A 18 -2.02 19.39 -9.03
N PHE A 19 -1.20 18.50 -8.47
CA PHE A 19 -1.25 18.17 -7.04
C PHE A 19 -0.69 19.27 -6.14
N LEU A 20 0.16 20.16 -6.68
CA LEU A 20 0.79 21.24 -5.89
C LEU A 20 -0.08 22.50 -5.73
N LEU A 21 -1.16 22.64 -6.51
CA LEU A 21 -1.99 23.86 -6.55
C LEU A 21 -3.23 23.83 -5.65
N LEU A 22 -3.50 22.72 -4.94
CA LEU A 22 -4.69 22.59 -4.08
C LEU A 22 -4.47 22.99 -2.60
N ILE A 23 -3.29 23.50 -2.23
CA ILE A 23 -3.00 23.92 -0.83
C ILE A 23 -3.22 25.43 -0.60
N CYS A 24 -3.50 26.22 -1.64
CA CYS A 24 -3.61 27.68 -1.50
C CYS A 24 -5.06 28.19 -1.46
N THR A 25 -5.84 27.84 -0.45
CA THR A 25 -7.01 28.65 -0.07
C THR A 25 -7.29 28.59 1.44
N ALA A 26 -7.52 29.78 2.03
CA ALA A 26 -7.88 30.12 3.42
C ALA A 26 -6.68 30.36 4.37
N CYS A 27 -6.44 31.53 4.97
CA CYS A 27 -7.24 32.75 5.16
C CYS A 27 -6.30 33.97 5.22
N ALA A 28 -6.60 35.02 4.43
CA ALA A 28 -6.20 36.37 4.77
C ALA A 28 -7.37 37.03 5.53
N LYS A 29 -7.15 37.36 6.81
CA LYS A 29 -7.98 38.35 7.51
C LYS A 29 -7.06 39.25 8.33
N LYS A 30 -6.97 40.49 7.89
CA LYS A 30 -6.27 41.61 8.54
C LYS A 30 -7.34 42.39 9.29
N GLN A 31 -7.20 42.57 10.61
CA GLN A 31 -7.71 43.76 11.30
C GLN A 31 -7.07 43.95 12.67
N ASP A 32 -6.57 45.18 12.82
CA ASP A 32 -6.52 46.08 13.97
C ASP A 32 -5.53 45.85 15.12
N GLU A 33 -4.57 46.80 15.16
CA GLU A 33 -3.76 47.19 16.30
C GLU A 33 -4.66 47.55 17.50
N ILE A 34 -4.40 46.92 18.64
CA ILE A 34 -4.69 47.51 19.95
C ILE A 34 -3.39 47.47 20.74
N LYS A 35 -2.83 48.66 20.99
CA LYS A 35 -1.74 48.87 21.95
C LYS A 35 -2.30 48.77 23.36
N THR A 36 -1.85 47.77 24.12
CA THR A 36 -2.02 47.76 25.59
C THR A 36 -0.72 47.31 26.25
N GLN A 37 -0.31 48.08 27.27
CA GLN A 37 0.92 47.96 28.04
C GLN A 37 1.19 46.55 28.57
N VAL A 38 2.43 46.09 28.41
CA VAL A 38 2.98 44.91 29.09
C VAL A 38 3.65 45.39 30.38
N ASN A 39 3.06 45.05 31.52
CA ASN A 39 3.80 44.98 32.79
C ASN A 39 4.63 43.70 32.79
N GLU A 40 5.92 43.85 33.09
CA GLU A 40 6.88 42.77 33.25
C GLU A 40 6.46 41.84 34.41
N ILE A 41 6.31 40.54 34.11
CA ILE A 41 6.28 39.46 35.11
C ILE A 41 7.26 38.37 34.60
N PRO A 42 8.04 37.73 35.49
CA PRO A 42 9.30 37.08 35.12
C PRO A 42 9.12 35.86 34.20
N SER A 43 10.08 35.72 33.28
CA SER A 43 10.30 34.57 32.42
C SER A 43 10.38 33.28 33.25
N GLU A 44 9.31 32.49 33.21
CA GLU A 44 9.47 31.05 33.33
C GLU A 44 10.17 30.57 32.06
N GLN A 45 11.32 29.92 32.25
CA GLN A 45 12.02 29.23 31.19
C GLN A 45 11.11 28.13 30.64
N VAL A 46 10.43 28.45 29.53
CA VAL A 46 9.90 27.43 28.62
C VAL A 46 11.12 26.63 28.19
N THR A 47 11.28 25.45 28.80
CA THR A 47 12.25 24.48 28.34
C THR A 47 11.79 24.09 26.95
N GLN A 48 12.41 24.70 25.95
CA GLN A 48 12.22 24.37 24.55
C GLN A 48 12.59 22.90 24.43
N LYS A 49 11.58 22.03 24.44
CA LYS A 49 11.73 20.59 24.21
C LYS A 49 12.16 20.50 22.75
N THR A 50 13.46 20.55 22.51
CA THR A 50 14.05 20.17 21.23
C THR A 50 13.63 18.73 21.03
N SER A 51 12.54 18.52 20.30
CA SER A 51 12.18 17.24 19.70
C SER A 51 13.29 16.96 18.70
N SER A 52 14.40 16.40 19.19
CA SER A 52 15.49 15.97 18.33
C SER A 52 14.95 14.82 17.50
N THR A 53 14.87 15.02 16.19
CA THR A 53 14.55 13.93 15.25
C THR A 53 15.46 12.74 15.55
N PRO A 54 14.91 11.55 15.82
CA PRO A 54 15.70 10.41 16.28
C PRO A 54 16.66 9.94 15.20
N ASP A 55 17.91 9.64 15.55
CA ASP A 55 18.86 9.03 14.59
C ASP A 55 18.57 7.54 14.36
N THR A 56 17.84 6.91 15.28
CA THR A 56 17.46 5.50 15.22
C THR A 56 16.07 5.30 15.80
N ILE A 57 15.25 4.51 15.11
CA ILE A 57 13.92 4.11 15.55
C ILE A 57 13.90 2.59 15.67
N GLN A 58 13.58 2.08 16.85
CA GLN A 58 13.37 0.65 17.06
C GLN A 58 11.96 0.27 16.58
N LEU A 59 11.86 -0.81 15.80
CA LEU A 59 10.59 -1.36 15.35
C LEU A 59 10.28 -2.64 16.15
N ASN A 60 9.07 -2.71 16.69
CA ASN A 60 8.58 -3.89 17.40
C ASN A 60 7.47 -4.53 16.56
N PHE A 61 7.76 -5.69 15.98
CA PHE A 61 6.83 -6.39 15.12
C PHE A 61 5.82 -7.21 15.93
N THR A 62 4.57 -7.18 15.47
CA THR A 62 3.51 -8.06 15.96
C THR A 62 3.33 -9.21 14.98
N VAL A 63 3.26 -10.43 15.49
CA VAL A 63 3.12 -11.66 14.70
C VAL A 63 1.66 -12.08 14.68
N GLN A 64 1.16 -12.47 13.51
CA GLN A 64 -0.17 -13.04 13.32
C GLN A 64 -0.09 -14.26 12.40
N ASP A 65 -0.94 -15.25 12.62
CA ASP A 65 -1.07 -16.38 11.71
C ASP A 65 -1.65 -15.94 10.37
N PHE A 66 -1.31 -16.66 9.29
CA PHE A 66 -1.98 -16.48 8.00
C PHE A 66 -3.48 -16.74 8.13
N SER A 67 -4.27 -15.91 7.46
CA SER A 67 -5.73 -16.03 7.50
C SER A 67 -6.23 -17.36 6.93
N ASN A 68 -5.51 -17.91 5.94
CA ASN A 68 -5.81 -19.18 5.26
C ASN A 68 -7.29 -19.28 4.82
N ILE A 69 -7.85 -18.17 4.32
CA ILE A 69 -9.24 -18.11 3.86
C ILE A 69 -9.31 -18.72 2.47
N THR A 70 -10.05 -19.80 2.31
CA THR A 70 -10.29 -20.41 0.99
C THR A 70 -11.15 -19.50 0.14
N LEU A 71 -10.79 -19.31 -1.14
CA LEU A 71 -11.65 -18.59 -2.07
C LEU A 71 -12.93 -19.38 -2.38
N SER A 72 -14.03 -18.67 -2.52
CA SER A 72 -15.33 -19.25 -2.88
C SER A 72 -15.33 -19.73 -4.33
N LEU A 73 -15.98 -20.88 -4.59
CA LEU A 73 -16.23 -21.34 -5.96
C LEU A 73 -17.10 -20.33 -6.71
N LEU A 74 -16.72 -20.02 -7.95
CA LEU A 74 -17.51 -19.18 -8.84
C LEU A 74 -18.34 -20.08 -9.77
N ASN A 75 -19.65 -19.85 -9.80
CA ASN A 75 -20.53 -20.56 -10.72
C ASN A 75 -20.59 -19.81 -12.05
N ASN A 76 -20.34 -20.50 -13.16
CA ASN A 76 -20.42 -19.93 -14.51
C ASN A 76 -21.75 -19.23 -14.81
N ASN A 77 -22.85 -19.64 -14.17
CA ASN A 77 -24.17 -19.00 -14.33
C ASN A 77 -24.23 -17.58 -13.77
N GLN A 78 -23.30 -17.22 -12.87
CA GLN A 78 -23.17 -15.87 -12.30
C GLN A 78 -22.40 -14.92 -13.24
N ILE A 79 -21.66 -15.46 -14.20
CA ILE A 79 -20.87 -14.70 -15.17
C ILE A 79 -21.78 -14.24 -16.31
N GLY A 80 -21.88 -12.93 -16.50
CA GLY A 80 -22.59 -12.34 -17.64
C GLY A 80 -21.70 -12.23 -18.87
N SER A 81 -20.55 -11.57 -18.72
CA SER A 81 -19.55 -11.44 -19.79
C SER A 81 -18.13 -11.44 -19.24
N ILE A 82 -17.21 -12.03 -20.00
CA ILE A 82 -15.77 -11.99 -19.71
C ILE A 82 -15.20 -10.70 -20.30
N VAL A 83 -14.55 -9.90 -19.45
CA VAL A 83 -13.87 -8.66 -19.83
C VAL A 83 -12.45 -8.96 -20.28
N LYS A 84 -11.75 -9.82 -19.53
CA LYS A 84 -10.36 -10.20 -19.77
C LYS A 84 -10.11 -11.62 -19.28
N SER A 85 -9.22 -12.33 -19.95
CA SER A 85 -8.64 -13.58 -19.47
C SER A 85 -7.15 -13.58 -19.79
N THR A 86 -6.32 -14.03 -18.85
CA THR A 86 -4.87 -14.00 -18.96
C THR A 86 -4.28 -15.20 -18.24
N LYS A 87 -3.57 -16.05 -18.98
CA LYS A 87 -2.75 -17.12 -18.40
C LYS A 87 -1.61 -16.49 -17.61
N ILE A 88 -1.51 -16.81 -16.32
CA ILE A 88 -0.47 -16.30 -15.41
C ILE A 88 0.73 -17.25 -15.41
N ASP A 89 0.45 -18.55 -15.29
CA ASP A 89 1.41 -19.64 -15.45
C ASP A 89 0.68 -20.91 -15.90
N ASP A 90 1.33 -22.07 -15.84
CA ASP A 90 0.74 -23.35 -16.27
C ASP A 90 -0.42 -23.84 -15.39
N MET A 91 -0.53 -23.32 -14.16
CA MET A 91 -1.56 -23.73 -13.21
C MET A 91 -2.70 -22.70 -13.12
N VAL A 92 -2.39 -21.42 -13.27
CA VAL A 92 -3.31 -20.31 -12.97
C VAL A 92 -3.67 -19.50 -14.21
N THR A 93 -4.96 -19.35 -14.44
CA THR A 93 -5.53 -18.34 -15.35
C THR A 93 -6.30 -17.31 -14.53
N TYR A 94 -6.02 -16.03 -14.77
CA TYR A 94 -6.77 -14.91 -14.19
C TYR A 94 -7.84 -14.44 -15.17
N GLY A 95 -9.03 -14.11 -14.68
CA GLY A 95 -10.08 -13.52 -15.49
C GLY A 95 -10.79 -12.36 -14.80
N GLU A 96 -11.26 -11.41 -15.60
CA GLU A 96 -12.16 -10.32 -15.19
C GLU A 96 -13.52 -10.52 -15.87
N TYR A 97 -14.60 -10.26 -15.15
CA TYR A 97 -15.95 -10.44 -15.65
C TYR A 97 -16.93 -9.39 -15.11
N ILE A 98 -18.03 -9.24 -15.84
CA ILE A 98 -19.23 -8.54 -15.41
C ILE A 98 -20.28 -9.58 -15.01
N PRO A 99 -20.88 -9.50 -13.82
CA PRO A 99 -21.88 -10.46 -13.38
C PRO A 99 -23.15 -10.35 -14.22
N LYS A 100 -23.89 -11.46 -14.30
CA LYS A 100 -25.15 -11.53 -15.05
C LYS A 100 -26.25 -10.69 -14.39
N GLU A 101 -26.25 -10.64 -13.07
CA GLU A 101 -27.20 -9.90 -12.25
C GLU A 101 -26.46 -9.00 -11.26
N PHE A 102 -27.05 -7.84 -11.00
CA PHE A 102 -26.54 -6.89 -10.02
C PHE A 102 -27.51 -6.81 -8.84
N ASN A 103 -26.98 -6.88 -7.63
CA ASN A 103 -27.73 -6.79 -6.38
C ASN A 103 -26.88 -6.06 -5.33
N GLU A 104 -27.31 -6.04 -4.07
CA GLU A 104 -26.55 -5.38 -2.99
C GLU A 104 -25.17 -6.01 -2.77
N GLU A 105 -25.04 -7.32 -3.00
CA GLU A 105 -23.78 -8.05 -2.88
C GLU A 105 -22.89 -7.87 -4.12
N ASN A 106 -23.51 -7.68 -5.29
CA ASN A 106 -22.87 -7.46 -6.58
C ASN A 106 -23.30 -6.12 -7.18
N PRO A 107 -22.85 -4.99 -6.61
CA PRO A 107 -23.23 -3.68 -7.09
C PRO A 107 -22.77 -3.42 -8.53
N LYS A 108 -23.55 -2.59 -9.22
CA LYS A 108 -23.19 -2.02 -10.53
C LYS A 108 -21.90 -1.20 -10.41
N ASN A 109 -21.19 -1.07 -11.52
CA ASN A 109 -19.92 -0.32 -11.66
C ASN A 109 -18.67 -1.00 -11.08
N TYR A 110 -18.80 -2.23 -10.56
CA TYR A 110 -17.65 -3.05 -10.21
C TYR A 110 -17.27 -3.97 -11.37
N THR A 111 -15.97 -4.17 -11.56
CA THR A 111 -15.43 -5.30 -12.32
C THR A 111 -15.05 -6.37 -11.33
N TYR A 112 -15.44 -7.61 -11.60
CA TYR A 112 -15.18 -8.76 -10.73
C TYR A 112 -14.08 -9.59 -11.35
N SER A 113 -13.37 -10.35 -10.52
CA SER A 113 -12.31 -11.22 -10.98
C SER A 113 -12.43 -12.63 -10.44
N TYR A 114 -11.81 -13.56 -11.15
CA TYR A 114 -11.66 -14.93 -10.74
C TYR A 114 -10.25 -15.42 -11.04
N ILE A 115 -9.88 -16.50 -10.35
CA ILE A 115 -8.77 -17.35 -10.76
C ILE A 115 -9.30 -18.73 -11.10
N GLU A 116 -8.75 -19.29 -12.16
CA GLU A 116 -9.03 -20.65 -12.60
C GLU A 116 -7.81 -21.51 -12.35
N ILE A 117 -8.01 -22.61 -11.62
CA ILE A 117 -6.99 -23.59 -11.29
C ILE A 117 -7.52 -24.97 -11.66
N SER A 118 -6.84 -25.68 -12.56
CA SER A 118 -7.25 -27.00 -13.04
C SER A 118 -8.71 -27.04 -13.56
N GLY A 119 -9.18 -25.97 -14.21
CA GLY A 119 -10.55 -25.85 -14.73
C GLY A 119 -11.62 -25.49 -13.70
N ILE A 120 -11.24 -25.25 -12.44
CA ILE A 120 -12.15 -24.80 -11.38
C ILE A 120 -11.97 -23.29 -11.19
N GLN A 121 -13.06 -22.54 -11.26
CA GLN A 121 -13.07 -21.10 -11.09
C GLN A 121 -13.40 -20.71 -9.64
N TYR A 122 -12.61 -19.79 -9.09
CA TYR A 122 -12.76 -19.24 -7.75
C TYR A 122 -12.94 -17.73 -7.84
N ALA A 123 -13.97 -17.20 -7.17
CA ALA A 123 -14.19 -15.77 -7.06
C ALA A 123 -13.04 -15.14 -6.27
N LEU A 124 -12.46 -14.07 -6.80
CA LEU A 124 -11.24 -13.48 -6.26
C LEU A 124 -11.45 -12.07 -5.68
N SER A 125 -11.72 -11.08 -6.53
CA SER A 125 -11.78 -9.67 -6.09
C SER A 125 -12.84 -8.88 -6.84
N ARG A 126 -13.19 -7.69 -6.33
CA ARG A 126 -14.10 -6.75 -7.00
C ARG A 126 -13.55 -5.33 -6.94
N SER A 127 -13.31 -4.72 -8.10
CA SER A 127 -12.69 -3.39 -8.20
C SER A 127 -13.68 -2.37 -8.76
N LEU A 128 -13.88 -1.26 -8.03
CA LEU A 128 -14.77 -0.19 -8.47
C LEU A 128 -14.18 0.54 -9.69
N GLY A 129 -14.92 0.54 -10.81
CA GLY A 129 -14.69 1.39 -11.98
C GLY A 129 -13.35 1.20 -12.71
N LYS A 130 -12.53 0.22 -12.30
CA LYS A 130 -11.18 0.04 -12.83
C LYS A 130 -10.92 -1.40 -13.22
N THR A 131 -10.53 -1.56 -14.48
CA THR A 131 -9.95 -2.78 -15.05
C THR A 131 -8.42 -2.69 -15.00
N GLY A 132 -7.73 -3.83 -15.00
CA GLY A 132 -6.27 -3.86 -15.20
C GLY A 132 -5.40 -3.92 -13.96
N TYR A 133 -5.96 -4.07 -12.76
CA TYR A 133 -5.21 -4.64 -11.63
C TYR A 133 -5.11 -6.16 -11.84
N GLY A 134 -4.28 -6.56 -12.80
CA GLY A 134 -4.10 -7.98 -13.10
C GLY A 134 -3.51 -8.71 -11.90
N LEU A 135 -3.81 -10.01 -11.81
CA LEU A 135 -3.07 -10.90 -10.91
C LEU A 135 -1.61 -10.96 -11.36
N THR A 136 -0.70 -10.83 -10.40
CA THR A 136 0.74 -11.01 -10.62
C THR A 136 1.23 -12.20 -9.84
N LYS A 137 2.24 -12.88 -10.37
CA LYS A 137 2.97 -13.96 -9.69
C LYS A 137 4.31 -13.41 -9.26
N THR A 138 4.67 -13.63 -8.00
CA THR A 138 5.96 -13.24 -7.43
C THR A 138 6.44 -14.30 -6.43
N THR A 139 7.62 -14.08 -5.91
CA THR A 139 8.17 -14.80 -4.76
C THR A 139 8.54 -13.78 -3.68
N LEU A 140 8.17 -14.07 -2.43
CA LEU A 140 8.55 -13.24 -1.27
C LEU A 140 9.79 -13.78 -0.57
N ASN A 141 10.07 -15.07 -0.70
CA ASN A 141 11.35 -15.70 -0.38
C ASN A 141 11.83 -16.49 -1.62
N GLU A 142 12.87 -17.30 -1.50
CA GLU A 142 13.45 -18.01 -2.66
C GLU A 142 12.50 -19.02 -3.31
N THR A 143 11.57 -19.61 -2.56
CA THR A 143 10.84 -20.81 -2.99
C THR A 143 9.33 -20.66 -3.07
N ASP A 144 8.73 -19.82 -2.22
CA ASP A 144 7.28 -19.73 -2.09
C ASP A 144 6.70 -18.79 -3.14
N THR A 145 5.92 -19.39 -4.05
CA THR A 145 5.14 -18.67 -5.04
C THR A 145 3.93 -18.01 -4.37
N VAL A 146 3.78 -16.71 -4.59
CA VAL A 146 2.64 -15.93 -4.13
C VAL A 146 1.98 -15.24 -5.31
N TYR A 147 0.66 -15.26 -5.33
CA TYR A 147 -0.15 -14.51 -6.29
C TYR A 147 -0.69 -13.25 -5.61
N VAL A 148 -0.52 -12.10 -6.26
CA VAL A 148 -0.82 -10.79 -5.68
C VAL A 148 -1.74 -10.03 -6.62
N ILE A 149 -2.84 -9.51 -6.08
CA ILE A 149 -3.78 -8.66 -6.79
C ILE A 149 -4.12 -7.41 -5.97
N ASN A 150 -4.38 -6.32 -6.67
CA ASN A 150 -4.88 -5.08 -6.08
C ASN A 150 -6.38 -4.94 -6.33
N GLU A 151 -7.10 -4.55 -5.28
CA GLU A 151 -8.52 -4.23 -5.30
C GLU A 151 -8.73 -2.75 -5.01
N LEU A 152 -9.71 -2.10 -5.66
CA LEU A 152 -10.21 -0.78 -5.24
C LEU A 152 -11.57 -0.93 -4.56
N ARG A 153 -11.57 -0.72 -3.24
CA ARG A 153 -12.74 -0.68 -2.38
C ARG A 153 -13.21 0.77 -2.23
N GLY A 154 -14.00 1.26 -3.19
CA GLY A 154 -14.43 2.66 -3.24
C GLY A 154 -13.50 3.56 -4.05
N ALA A 155 -13.66 4.88 -3.92
CA ALA A 155 -13.02 5.85 -4.81
C ALA A 155 -11.49 5.97 -4.64
N SER A 156 -10.99 5.74 -3.42
CA SER A 156 -9.58 6.05 -3.08
C SER A 156 -8.96 5.08 -2.06
N TYR A 157 -9.54 3.89 -1.88
CA TYR A 157 -9.02 2.91 -0.93
C TYR A 157 -8.67 1.61 -1.67
N GLY A 158 -7.36 1.34 -1.70
CA GLY A 158 -6.79 0.14 -2.30
C GLY A 158 -6.61 -0.95 -1.24
N VAL A 159 -6.65 -2.21 -1.66
CA VAL A 159 -6.25 -3.36 -0.85
C VAL A 159 -5.39 -4.28 -1.70
N THR A 160 -4.28 -4.75 -1.15
CA THR A 160 -3.44 -5.76 -1.76
C THR A 160 -3.75 -7.12 -1.14
N ILE A 161 -4.12 -8.10 -1.97
CA ILE A 161 -4.52 -9.44 -1.54
C ILE A 161 -3.42 -10.41 -1.93
N PHE A 162 -2.94 -11.18 -0.95
CA PHE A 162 -1.89 -12.19 -1.11
C PHE A 162 -2.48 -13.60 -1.05
N ILE A 163 -2.20 -14.40 -2.08
CA ILE A 163 -2.80 -15.72 -2.28
C ILE A 163 -1.71 -16.77 -2.48
N VAL A 164 -1.90 -17.92 -1.84
CA VAL A 164 -1.12 -19.13 -2.10
C VAL A 164 -2.05 -20.23 -2.63
N ILE A 165 -1.47 -21.17 -3.37
CA ILE A 165 -2.22 -22.34 -3.86
C ILE A 165 -1.63 -23.58 -3.20
N LYS A 166 -2.44 -24.25 -2.38
CA LYS A 166 -2.09 -25.52 -1.71
C LYS A 166 -2.99 -26.60 -2.28
N GLU A 167 -2.40 -27.67 -2.82
CA GLU A 167 -3.15 -28.80 -3.39
C GLU A 167 -4.24 -28.36 -4.40
N LYS A 168 -3.90 -27.44 -5.31
CA LYS A 168 -4.81 -26.84 -6.32
C LYS A 168 -5.96 -26.01 -5.74
N THR A 169 -5.97 -25.75 -4.45
CA THR A 169 -6.94 -24.89 -3.78
C THR A 169 -6.30 -23.54 -3.43
N PRO A 170 -6.90 -22.41 -3.83
CA PRO A 170 -6.37 -21.09 -3.50
C PRO A 170 -6.82 -20.61 -2.11
N TYR A 171 -5.89 -20.01 -1.38
CA TYR A 171 -6.08 -19.44 -0.06
C TYR A 171 -5.56 -18.01 -0.02
N ILE A 172 -6.38 -17.07 0.44
CA ILE A 172 -5.90 -15.77 0.90
C ILE A 172 -5.12 -16.01 2.19
N ILE A 173 -3.88 -15.52 2.24
CA ILE A 173 -3.03 -15.59 3.44
C ILE A 173 -2.95 -14.24 4.17
N SER A 174 -3.18 -13.15 3.45
CA SER A 174 -3.19 -11.79 4.00
C SER A 174 -3.92 -10.84 3.06
N GLU A 175 -4.64 -9.89 3.64
CA GLU A 175 -5.10 -8.67 2.98
C GLU A 175 -4.42 -7.50 3.66
N ILE A 176 -3.79 -6.63 2.86
CA ILE A 176 -3.07 -5.46 3.34
C ILE A 176 -3.72 -4.23 2.75
N ASP A 177 -4.12 -3.31 3.63
CA ASP A 177 -4.65 -2.02 3.24
C ASP A 177 -3.62 -1.25 2.44
N GLY A 178 -4.04 -0.64 1.33
CA GLY A 178 -3.18 0.09 0.41
C GLY A 178 -2.68 -0.73 -0.78
N PHE A 179 -1.96 -0.05 -1.65
CA PHE A 179 -1.18 -0.71 -2.71
C PHE A 179 0.21 -0.99 -2.17
N ALA A 180 0.46 -2.25 -1.89
CA ALA A 180 1.69 -2.68 -1.29
C ALA A 180 2.81 -2.76 -2.34
N GLN A 181 3.99 -2.30 -1.95
CA GLN A 181 5.25 -2.50 -2.64
C GLN A 181 5.90 -3.77 -2.10
N ILE A 182 6.57 -4.52 -2.98
CA ILE A 182 7.30 -5.74 -2.62
C ILE A 182 8.77 -5.48 -2.93
N SER A 183 9.61 -5.43 -1.91
CA SER A 183 11.01 -5.03 -2.03
C SER A 183 11.86 -5.71 -0.96
N ASP A 184 13.12 -5.97 -1.27
CA ASP A 184 14.13 -6.45 -0.31
C ASP A 184 14.66 -5.22 0.44
N ILE A 185 14.03 -4.89 1.56
CA ILE A 185 14.29 -3.60 2.25
C ILE A 185 15.51 -3.64 3.16
N ASP A 186 15.98 -4.84 3.50
CA ASP A 186 17.12 -5.07 4.38
C ASP A 186 18.32 -5.71 3.64
N GLU A 187 18.19 -5.89 2.32
CA GLU A 187 19.20 -6.42 1.41
C GLU A 187 19.67 -7.84 1.76
N ASN A 188 18.78 -8.66 2.36
CA ASN A 188 19.07 -10.04 2.75
C ASN A 188 18.70 -11.08 1.67
N GLY A 189 18.06 -10.66 0.57
CA GLY A 189 17.62 -11.50 -0.54
C GLY A 189 16.16 -11.96 -0.47
N ALA A 190 15.53 -11.94 0.70
CA ALA A 190 14.09 -12.07 0.86
C ALA A 190 13.42 -10.72 0.61
N LYS A 191 12.14 -10.73 0.22
CA LYS A 191 11.37 -9.51 -0.01
C LYS A 191 10.33 -9.32 1.06
N GLU A 192 10.31 -8.13 1.60
CA GLU A 192 9.28 -7.60 2.47
C GLU A 192 8.16 -6.97 1.66
N VAL A 193 7.05 -6.78 2.34
CA VAL A 193 5.92 -6.02 1.82
C VAL A 193 5.82 -4.72 2.59
N VAL A 194 5.76 -3.61 1.87
CA VAL A 194 5.59 -2.27 2.46
C VAL A 194 4.32 -1.66 1.92
N SER A 195 3.42 -1.25 2.79
CA SER A 195 2.20 -0.56 2.37
C SER A 195 2.14 0.84 2.95
N THR A 196 1.78 1.81 2.11
CA THR A 196 1.51 3.19 2.51
C THR A 196 0.06 3.54 2.16
N VAL A 197 -0.70 4.00 3.14
CA VAL A 197 -2.13 4.32 3.00
C VAL A 197 -2.45 5.75 3.43
N GLY A 198 -3.62 6.22 2.99
CA GLY A 198 -4.17 7.50 3.44
C GLY A 198 -3.64 8.73 2.71
N THR A 199 -4.35 9.84 2.89
CA THR A 199 -3.93 11.17 2.42
C THR A 199 -2.81 11.76 3.27
N VAL A 200 -2.81 11.43 4.56
CA VAL A 200 -1.66 11.56 5.45
C VAL A 200 -0.99 10.18 5.45
N PRO A 201 0.17 10.04 4.78
CA PRO A 201 0.80 8.73 4.58
C PRO A 201 1.08 8.00 5.90
N ASP A 202 0.50 6.82 6.01
CA ASP A 202 0.72 5.87 7.10
C ASP A 202 1.33 4.60 6.53
N THR A 203 2.55 4.26 6.97
CA THR A 203 3.33 3.17 6.37
C THR A 203 3.52 2.02 7.32
N SER A 204 3.27 0.80 6.84
CA SER A 204 3.52 -0.45 7.54
C SER A 204 4.45 -1.37 6.76
N ILE A 205 5.26 -2.14 7.48
CA ILE A 205 6.15 -3.17 6.93
C ILE A 205 5.61 -4.54 7.36
N TYR A 206 5.66 -5.52 6.46
CA TYR A 206 5.20 -6.88 6.68
C TYR A 206 6.26 -7.90 6.22
N PHE A 207 6.53 -8.88 7.08
CA PHE A 207 7.42 -10.01 6.83
C PHE A 207 6.60 -11.30 6.79
N PHE A 208 6.64 -12.02 5.69
CA PHE A 208 5.95 -13.30 5.53
C PHE A 208 6.88 -14.45 5.88
N ASN A 209 6.46 -15.31 6.81
CA ASN A 209 7.16 -16.55 7.15
C ASN A 209 6.27 -17.73 6.77
N PHE A 210 6.57 -18.36 5.64
CA PHE A 210 5.79 -19.47 5.09
C PHE A 210 5.95 -20.76 5.88
N ASP A 211 7.15 -21.04 6.41
CA ASP A 211 7.41 -22.21 7.25
C ASP A 211 6.55 -22.22 8.52
N LYS A 212 6.44 -21.05 9.17
CA LYS A 212 5.60 -20.86 10.37
C LYS A 212 4.15 -20.51 10.04
N GLN A 213 3.84 -20.21 8.78
CA GLN A 213 2.55 -19.70 8.33
C GLN A 213 2.11 -18.44 9.09
N THR A 214 3.02 -17.49 9.27
CA THR A 214 2.77 -16.24 10.00
C THR A 214 3.18 -15.03 9.17
N VAL A 215 2.50 -13.90 9.37
CA VAL A 215 2.93 -12.57 8.93
C VAL A 215 3.27 -11.72 10.16
N SER A 216 4.46 -11.11 10.15
CA SER A 216 4.87 -10.13 11.16
C SER A 216 4.71 -8.73 10.61
N SER A 217 4.10 -7.81 11.35
CA SER A 217 3.85 -6.45 10.87
C SER A 217 4.21 -5.38 11.88
N VAL A 218 4.55 -4.19 11.39
CA VAL A 218 4.75 -3.00 12.21
C VAL A 218 4.26 -1.76 11.46
N ASN A 219 3.65 -0.82 12.18
CA ASN A 219 3.34 0.51 11.67
C ASN A 219 4.46 1.49 12.04
N ILE A 220 5.08 2.12 11.05
CA ILE A 220 6.22 3.03 11.24
C ILE A 220 5.79 4.31 11.96
N ASN A 221 4.63 4.88 11.60
CA ASN A 221 4.14 6.12 12.20
C ASN A 221 3.91 5.92 13.71
N GLU A 222 3.28 4.81 14.08
CA GLU A 222 3.02 4.45 15.49
C GLU A 222 4.31 4.23 16.28
N GLN A 223 5.28 3.50 15.73
CA GLN A 223 6.53 3.19 16.46
C GLN A 223 7.47 4.40 16.56
N SER A 224 7.48 5.27 15.55
CA SER A 224 8.38 6.43 15.49
C SER A 224 7.81 7.70 16.11
N GLY A 225 6.48 7.82 16.20
CA GLY A 225 5.79 9.08 16.49
C GLY A 225 5.75 10.05 15.31
N ALA A 226 6.16 9.63 14.11
CA ALA A 226 6.07 10.44 12.91
C ALA A 226 4.60 10.75 12.55
N LYS A 227 4.35 11.97 12.06
CA LYS A 227 3.02 12.40 11.59
C LYS A 227 2.68 11.84 10.23
N TYR A 228 3.68 11.65 9.38
CA TYR A 228 3.56 10.88 8.15
C TYR A 228 4.85 10.13 7.87
N SER A 229 4.73 8.99 7.21
CA SER A 229 5.86 8.25 6.67
C SER A 229 5.52 7.67 5.29
N MET A 230 6.52 7.58 4.43
CA MET A 230 6.38 7.02 3.08
C MET A 230 7.61 6.19 2.72
N TYR A 231 7.41 5.12 1.97
CA TYR A 231 8.49 4.31 1.41
C TYR A 231 8.74 4.65 -0.07
N ASP A 232 10.00 4.84 -0.44
CA ASP A 232 10.44 4.96 -1.83
C ASP A 232 11.21 3.69 -2.23
N ALA A 233 10.59 2.87 -3.05
CA ALA A 233 11.17 1.62 -3.56
C ALA A 233 12.36 1.85 -4.51
N THR A 234 12.50 3.05 -5.08
CA THR A 234 13.60 3.37 -6.02
C THR A 234 14.92 3.53 -5.29
N THR A 235 14.88 4.18 -4.12
CA THR A 235 16.05 4.44 -3.28
C THR A 235 16.15 3.46 -2.11
N ASN A 236 15.14 2.61 -1.93
CA ASN A 236 14.99 1.71 -0.79
C ASN A 236 15.02 2.44 0.56
N THR A 237 14.30 3.56 0.67
CA THR A 237 14.34 4.43 1.86
C THR A 237 12.96 4.82 2.36
N PHE A 238 12.88 5.12 3.65
CA PHE A 238 11.70 5.66 4.33
C PHE A 238 11.87 7.15 4.59
N SER A 239 10.89 7.96 4.21
CA SER A 239 10.83 9.40 4.47
C SER A 239 9.83 9.67 5.58
N LEU A 240 10.29 10.18 6.73
CA LEU A 240 9.47 10.42 7.92
C LEU A 240 9.50 11.90 8.31
N ALA A 241 8.36 12.47 8.66
CA ALA A 241 8.30 13.80 9.28
C ALA A 241 7.58 13.74 10.62
N PHE A 242 8.12 14.43 11.62
CA PHE A 242 7.68 14.36 13.01
C PHE A 242 6.79 15.54 13.39
N GLU A 243 6.86 16.63 12.64
CA GLU A 243 6.02 17.82 12.82
C GLU A 243 5.33 18.24 11.52
N PRO A 244 4.17 18.91 11.59
CA PRO A 244 3.54 19.51 10.42
C PRO A 244 4.49 20.47 9.70
N ASN A 245 4.55 20.38 8.37
CA ASN A 245 5.40 21.22 7.51
C ASN A 245 6.92 21.06 7.71
N GLN A 246 7.37 20.04 8.45
CA GLN A 246 8.77 19.67 8.51
C GLN A 246 9.17 18.97 7.20
N ASN A 247 10.37 19.28 6.70
CA ASN A 247 10.99 18.46 5.65
C ASN A 247 11.20 17.04 6.19
N PRO A 248 10.80 16.00 5.44
CA PRO A 248 10.98 14.64 5.89
C PRO A 248 12.47 14.30 6.02
N VAL A 249 12.78 13.44 6.97
CA VAL A 249 14.10 12.86 7.19
C VAL A 249 14.10 11.45 6.65
N THR A 250 15.19 11.11 5.96
CA THR A 250 15.34 9.83 5.26
C THR A 250 16.00 8.80 6.15
N TYR A 251 15.44 7.60 6.17
CA TYR A 251 15.91 6.44 6.92
C TYR A 251 16.04 5.23 6.00
N VAL A 252 16.94 4.32 6.37
CA VAL A 252 17.04 2.96 5.81
C VAL A 252 16.60 1.95 6.85
N TYR A 253 16.03 0.83 6.42
CA TYR A 253 15.73 -0.27 7.32
C TYR A 253 16.97 -1.15 7.52
N GLU A 254 17.28 -1.49 8.77
CA GLU A 254 18.33 -2.44 9.11
C GLU A 254 17.91 -3.20 10.38
N THR A 255 17.76 -4.52 10.29
CA THR A 255 17.55 -5.44 11.44
C THR A 255 16.59 -4.89 12.51
N ASN A 256 15.30 -4.78 12.17
CA ASN A 256 14.25 -4.24 13.04
C ASN A 256 14.44 -2.79 13.48
N LYS A 257 15.23 -1.99 12.77
CA LYS A 257 15.42 -0.57 13.05
C LYS A 257 15.31 0.26 11.77
N LEU A 258 14.95 1.52 11.94
CA LEU A 258 15.18 2.55 10.93
C LEU A 258 16.38 3.39 11.36
N LEU A 259 17.39 3.49 10.50
CA LEU A 259 18.60 4.28 10.72
C LEU A 259 18.57 5.52 9.85
N ARG A 260 18.79 6.68 10.45
CA ARG A 260 18.80 7.94 9.73
C ARG A 260 20.00 8.00 8.78
N THR A 261 19.73 8.37 7.53
CA THR A 261 20.77 8.66 6.53
C THR A 261 21.35 10.06 6.78
N LYS A 262 22.66 10.22 6.57
CA LYS A 262 23.39 11.47 6.79
C LYS A 262 23.27 12.43 5.61
#